data_AF-A0A931UD69-F1
#
_entry.id   AF-A0A931UD69-F1
#
_cell.length_a   1.000
_cell.length_b   1.000
_cell.length_c   1.000
_cell.angle_alpha   90.00
_cell.angle_beta   90.00
_cell.angle_gamma   90.00
#
_symmetry.space_group_name_H-M   'P 1'
#
loop_
_entity.id
_entity.type
_entity.pdbx_description
1 polymer ?
#
loop_
_entity_poly.entity_id
_entity_poly.type
_entity_poly.pdbx_seq_one_letter_code
_entity_poly.pdbx_strand_id
1 'polypeptide(L)'
;MTRILIVTGDGSTPDLDYAVFRMREEGFDVTIAAPKKKRLHVVIHQQEEGWDTYVERPWYAMDADASFDEIDPATFDGLLLPGGRAPEQIRNIERCVEIVRHFVDSDKPIGAICRGPLVLLEAGLKGRRLTGNSLIKPRVAIRGCTYVESRGEAVVDGNIVTVPGRPYYHVWIRAFLSMLKGTPVYTGTGVLHAARILMIIEESTSSGHHDYGYFRMLEEGFDVTVAAPKKKPLRTVVHMPFGLDGTWDTFQELPGFIIVPDASLDEIDPSAFAALVIPGGRGPEHLRVDNRCLDIVRHFLQTDKPMAFICHSPQILTEALVSLGIRGKRLTAIHHSVKADVIAAGCIWVQTREAVVDGNIVTAGRRPDYDVWMRAFVSLLKERGIKPA
;
A
#
# COMPACT_ATOMS: atom_id res chain seq x y z
N MET A 1 20.04 8.23 11.09
CA MET A 1 18.72 7.96 10.46
C MET A 1 18.94 6.82 9.50
N THR A 2 18.12 5.77 9.56
CA THR A 2 18.27 4.61 8.68
C THR A 2 17.96 5.00 7.24
N ARG A 3 18.83 4.61 6.30
CA ARG A 3 18.73 4.95 4.88
C ARG A 3 18.39 3.72 4.05
N ILE A 4 17.29 3.77 3.31
CA ILE A 4 16.79 2.68 2.48
C ILE A 4 16.93 3.04 1.01
N LEU A 5 17.58 2.15 0.27
CA LEU A 5 17.66 2.24 -1.18
C LEU A 5 16.54 1.41 -1.80
N ILE A 6 15.81 1.99 -2.75
CA ILE A 6 14.86 1.25 -3.60
C ILE A 6 15.39 1.30 -5.03
N VAL A 7 15.80 0.15 -5.57
CA VAL A 7 16.30 0.04 -6.96
C VAL A 7 15.16 -0.39 -7.87
N THR A 8 14.82 0.45 -8.85
CA THR A 8 13.67 0.23 -9.74
C THR A 8 13.87 0.89 -11.11
N GLY A 9 12.80 1.01 -11.91
CA GLY A 9 12.80 1.63 -13.24
C GLY A 9 11.39 1.72 -13.81
N ASP A 10 11.29 2.05 -15.11
CA ASP A 10 10.01 2.03 -15.81
C ASP A 10 9.41 0.61 -15.83
N GLY A 11 8.09 0.53 -15.69
CA GLY A 11 7.37 -0.73 -15.61
C GLY A 11 7.42 -1.37 -14.22
N SER A 12 7.82 -0.64 -13.17
CA SER A 12 7.64 -1.11 -11.78
C SER A 12 6.15 -1.21 -11.42
N THR A 13 5.82 -1.84 -10.30
CA THR A 13 4.44 -2.14 -9.87
C THR A 13 4.06 -1.47 -8.55
N PRO A 14 2.79 -1.52 -8.12
CA PRO A 14 2.32 -0.77 -6.93
C PRO A 14 2.98 -1.17 -5.60
N ASP A 15 3.70 -2.29 -5.55
CA ASP A 15 4.60 -2.61 -4.44
C ASP A 15 5.70 -1.55 -4.23
N LEU A 16 6.08 -0.79 -5.27
CA LEU A 16 6.93 0.41 -5.13
C LEU A 16 6.27 1.47 -4.25
N ASP A 17 4.99 1.78 -4.49
CA ASP A 17 4.24 2.76 -3.68
C ASP A 17 4.20 2.30 -2.23
N TYR A 18 3.81 1.05 -2.01
CA TYR A 18 3.70 0.51 -0.66
C TYR A 18 5.06 0.58 0.08
N ALA A 19 6.15 0.14 -0.56
CA ALA A 19 7.50 0.23 0.00
C ALA A 19 7.89 1.66 0.37
N VAL A 20 7.73 2.62 -0.56
CA VAL A 20 8.13 4.02 -0.34
C VAL A 20 7.39 4.63 0.85
N PHE A 21 6.06 4.56 0.85
CA PHE A 21 5.27 5.16 1.93
C PHE A 21 5.49 4.45 3.25
N ARG A 22 5.66 3.13 3.23
CA ARG A 22 5.87 2.37 4.47
C ARG A 22 7.23 2.62 5.12
N MET A 23 8.30 2.80 4.32
CA MET A 23 9.61 3.20 4.86
C MET A 23 9.59 4.64 5.40
N ARG A 24 8.88 5.56 4.75
CA ARG A 24 8.67 6.93 5.26
C ARG A 24 7.83 6.94 6.55
N GLU A 25 6.88 6.02 6.68
CA GLU A 25 6.10 5.81 7.90
C GLU A 25 6.99 5.44 9.10
N GLU A 26 8.03 4.63 8.89
CA GLU A 26 9.05 4.32 9.90
C GLU A 26 9.99 5.50 10.22
N GLY A 27 9.94 6.58 9.44
CA GLY A 27 10.88 7.70 9.56
C GLY A 27 12.25 7.40 8.95
N PHE A 28 12.33 6.49 7.98
CA PHE A 28 13.57 6.23 7.24
C PHE A 28 13.77 7.24 6.11
N ASP A 29 15.03 7.49 5.78
CA ASP A 29 15.43 8.24 4.59
C ASP A 29 15.38 7.30 3.39
N VAL A 30 14.55 7.60 2.39
CA VAL A 30 14.26 6.70 1.27
C VAL A 30 14.76 7.34 -0.01
N THR A 31 15.64 6.63 -0.72
CA THR A 31 16.11 7.02 -2.06
C THR A 31 15.62 6.04 -3.10
N ILE A 32 14.89 6.53 -4.10
CA ILE A 32 14.46 5.75 -5.27
C ILE A 32 15.51 5.93 -6.36
N ALA A 33 16.23 4.87 -6.68
CA ALA A 33 17.24 4.86 -7.73
C ALA A 33 16.73 4.15 -8.99
N ALA A 34 17.05 4.71 -10.15
CA ALA A 34 16.67 4.17 -11.45
C ALA A 34 17.82 4.35 -12.47
N PRO A 35 17.72 3.80 -13.71
CA PRO A 35 18.74 4.01 -14.72
C PRO A 35 19.02 5.50 -15.01
N LYS A 36 18.01 6.35 -14.87
CA LYS A 36 18.10 7.81 -15.00
C LYS A 36 17.23 8.48 -13.94
N LYS A 37 17.67 9.63 -13.43
CA LYS A 37 16.86 10.50 -12.58
C LYS A 37 15.77 11.16 -13.41
N LYS A 38 14.55 10.61 -13.35
CA LYS A 38 13.37 11.09 -14.08
C LYS A 38 12.08 10.62 -13.42
N ARG A 39 10.95 11.12 -13.92
CA ARG A 39 9.64 10.56 -13.63
C ARG A 39 9.49 9.20 -14.30
N LEU A 40 9.28 8.17 -13.49
CA LEU A 40 9.13 6.77 -13.90
C LEU A 40 7.68 6.45 -14.19
N HIS A 41 7.47 5.65 -15.23
CA HIS A 41 6.18 5.06 -15.54
C HIS A 41 6.00 3.79 -14.71
N VAL A 42 5.06 3.81 -13.77
CA VAL A 42 4.67 2.63 -12.98
C VAL A 42 3.44 2.00 -13.65
N VAL A 43 3.29 0.70 -13.50
CA VAL A 43 2.21 -0.08 -14.11
C VAL A 43 1.51 -0.96 -13.08
N ILE A 44 0.31 -1.38 -13.40
CA ILE A 44 -0.45 -2.39 -12.65
C ILE A 44 -0.47 -3.67 -13.49
N HIS A 45 -0.26 -4.81 -12.83
CA HIS A 45 -0.47 -6.15 -13.40
C HIS A 45 -1.75 -6.74 -12.81
N GLN A 46 -2.83 -6.74 -13.59
CA GLN A 46 -4.13 -7.27 -13.19
C GLN A 46 -4.39 -8.58 -13.93
N GLN A 47 -4.61 -9.68 -13.20
CA GLN A 47 -5.11 -10.92 -13.80
C GLN A 47 -6.57 -10.74 -14.20
N GLU A 48 -6.91 -11.06 -15.44
CA GLU A 48 -8.30 -10.95 -15.94
C GLU A 48 -8.74 -12.26 -16.58
N GLU A 49 -10.05 -12.46 -16.57
CA GLU A 49 -10.67 -13.60 -17.25
C GLU A 49 -10.34 -13.58 -18.75
N GLY A 50 -10.01 -14.74 -19.30
CA GLY A 50 -9.64 -14.90 -20.71
C GLY A 50 -8.19 -14.57 -21.05
N TRP A 51 -7.36 -14.16 -20.09
CA TRP A 51 -5.92 -13.95 -20.31
C TRP A 51 -5.08 -15.04 -19.66
N ASP A 52 -4.13 -15.61 -20.42
CA ASP A 52 -3.13 -16.57 -19.90
C ASP A 52 -2.10 -15.90 -18.97
N THR A 53 -2.05 -14.58 -18.98
CA THR A 53 -1.17 -13.73 -18.16
C THR A 53 -1.93 -12.49 -17.69
N TYR A 54 -1.26 -11.56 -17.02
CA TYR A 54 -1.86 -10.31 -16.59
C TYR A 54 -2.07 -9.33 -17.74
N VAL A 55 -3.08 -8.47 -17.59
CA VAL A 55 -3.21 -7.22 -18.34
C VAL A 55 -2.41 -6.13 -17.64
N GLU A 56 -1.62 -5.40 -18.41
CA GLU A 56 -0.84 -4.28 -17.92
C GLU A 56 -1.53 -2.94 -18.23
N ARG A 57 -1.64 -2.07 -17.23
CA ARG A 57 -2.14 -0.69 -17.39
C ARG A 57 -1.28 0.30 -16.62
N PRO A 58 -1.37 1.61 -16.88
CA PRO A 58 -0.63 2.61 -16.12
C PRO A 58 -1.08 2.68 -14.65
N TRP A 59 -0.12 2.93 -13.75
CA TRP A 59 -0.29 3.21 -12.33
C TRP A 59 0.43 4.51 -11.96
N TYR A 60 0.15 5.10 -10.79
CA TYR A 60 0.77 6.35 -10.32
C TYR A 60 2.25 6.45 -10.66
N ALA A 61 2.63 7.49 -11.41
CA ALA A 61 4.02 7.77 -11.70
C ALA A 61 4.81 8.08 -10.41
N MET A 62 6.11 7.78 -10.42
CA MET A 62 7.02 8.01 -9.30
C MET A 62 8.28 8.71 -9.79
N ASP A 63 8.74 9.74 -9.08
CA ASP A 63 10.02 10.38 -9.42
C ASP A 63 11.17 9.55 -8.86
N ALA A 64 12.18 9.27 -9.69
CA ALA A 64 13.45 8.75 -9.22
C ALA A 64 14.26 9.89 -8.59
N ASP A 65 14.79 9.66 -7.40
CA ASP A 65 15.59 10.64 -6.65
C ASP A 65 17.02 10.73 -7.19
N ALA A 66 17.54 9.62 -7.73
CA ALA A 66 18.89 9.48 -8.26
C ALA A 66 18.96 8.48 -9.43
N SER A 67 19.94 8.66 -10.30
CA SER A 67 20.41 7.64 -11.23
C SER A 67 21.29 6.61 -10.52
N PHE A 68 21.47 5.41 -11.09
CA PHE A 68 22.36 4.39 -10.52
C PHE A 68 23.82 4.86 -10.40
N ASP A 69 24.28 5.76 -11.27
CA ASP A 69 25.65 6.28 -11.23
C ASP A 69 25.89 7.23 -10.05
N GLU A 70 24.82 7.83 -9.50
CA GLU A 70 24.87 8.72 -8.33
C GLU A 70 24.82 7.95 -6.99
N ILE A 71 24.60 6.64 -7.03
CA ILE A 71 24.44 5.83 -5.81
C ILE A 71 25.77 5.32 -5.29
N ASP A 72 26.09 5.66 -4.05
CA ASP A 72 27.05 4.92 -3.23
C ASP A 72 26.30 3.93 -2.32
N PRO A 73 26.32 2.61 -2.63
CA PRO A 73 25.58 1.61 -1.88
C PRO A 73 26.09 1.41 -0.45
N ALA A 74 27.33 1.84 -0.14
CA ALA A 74 27.88 1.75 1.21
C ALA A 74 27.09 2.61 2.20
N THR A 75 26.47 3.69 1.71
CA THR A 75 25.78 4.70 2.53
C THR A 75 24.34 4.34 2.92
N PHE A 76 23.84 3.18 2.50
CA PHE A 76 22.49 2.68 2.76
C PHE A 76 22.52 1.47 3.69
N ASP A 77 21.51 1.36 4.54
CA ASP A 77 21.37 0.30 5.55
C ASP A 77 20.56 -0.90 5.04
N GLY A 78 19.73 -0.71 4.01
CA GLY A 78 18.93 -1.79 3.43
C GLY A 78 18.49 -1.50 1.99
N LEU A 79 18.16 -2.57 1.26
CA LEU A 79 17.76 -2.53 -0.14
C LEU A 79 16.37 -3.15 -0.34
N LEU A 80 15.52 -2.47 -1.10
CA LEU A 80 14.26 -3.01 -1.61
C LEU A 80 14.29 -3.12 -3.14
N LEU A 81 13.77 -4.24 -3.65
CA LEU A 81 13.67 -4.57 -5.06
C LEU A 81 12.20 -4.85 -5.42
N PRO A 82 11.46 -3.81 -5.83
CA PRO A 82 10.10 -3.92 -6.37
C PRO A 82 10.01 -4.84 -7.60
N GLY A 83 8.79 -5.25 -7.89
CA GLY A 83 8.43 -6.12 -9.01
C GLY A 83 8.19 -5.37 -10.32
N GLY A 84 7.32 -5.97 -11.14
CA GLY A 84 6.95 -5.46 -12.45
C GLY A 84 7.92 -5.87 -13.56
N ARG A 85 7.91 -5.10 -14.65
CA ARG A 85 8.83 -5.24 -15.78
C ARG A 85 10.16 -4.53 -15.56
N ALA A 86 10.24 -3.61 -14.61
CA ALA A 86 11.48 -2.89 -14.30
C ALA A 86 12.68 -3.85 -14.04
N PRO A 87 12.56 -4.91 -13.21
CA PRO A 87 13.62 -5.89 -13.01
C PRO A 87 14.13 -6.58 -14.28
N GLU A 88 13.30 -6.75 -15.32
CA GLU A 88 13.71 -7.41 -16.56
C GLU A 88 14.72 -6.59 -17.35
N GLN A 89 14.59 -5.26 -17.28
CA GLN A 89 15.46 -4.30 -17.95
C GLN A 89 16.69 -4.01 -17.08
N ILE A 90 16.50 -3.60 -15.83
CA ILE A 90 17.59 -3.08 -15.00
C ILE A 90 18.62 -4.14 -14.60
N ARG A 91 18.25 -5.42 -14.62
CA ARG A 91 19.19 -6.53 -14.38
C ARG A 91 20.31 -6.64 -15.43
N ASN A 92 20.15 -6.01 -16.59
CA ASN A 92 21.15 -6.00 -17.66
C ASN A 92 22.08 -4.76 -17.57
N ILE A 93 21.90 -3.91 -16.56
CA ILE A 93 22.70 -2.71 -16.36
C ILE A 93 23.78 -3.05 -15.34
N GLU A 94 25.05 -3.02 -15.75
CA GLU A 94 26.20 -3.41 -14.92
C GLU A 94 26.22 -2.67 -13.59
N ARG A 95 26.05 -1.33 -13.62
CA ARG A 95 25.99 -0.50 -12.40
C ARG A 95 24.89 -0.93 -11.42
N CYS A 96 23.71 -1.29 -11.93
CA CYS A 96 22.61 -1.80 -11.09
C CYS A 96 23.01 -3.11 -10.40
N VAL A 97 23.61 -4.02 -11.17
CA VAL A 97 24.05 -5.32 -10.66
C VAL A 97 25.17 -5.16 -9.62
N GLU A 98 26.11 -4.23 -9.82
CA GLU A 98 27.15 -3.89 -8.83
C GLU A 98 26.56 -3.37 -7.51
N ILE A 99 25.59 -2.45 -7.60
CA ILE A 99 24.88 -1.92 -6.42
C ILE A 99 24.25 -3.08 -5.65
N VAL A 100 23.47 -3.93 -6.32
CA VAL A 100 22.80 -5.06 -5.65
C VAL A 100 23.80 -6.06 -5.08
N ARG A 101 24.88 -6.34 -5.80
CA ARG A 101 25.97 -7.21 -5.33
C ARG A 101 26.61 -6.69 -4.06
N HIS A 102 26.81 -5.37 -3.92
CA HIS A 102 27.32 -4.79 -2.68
C HIS A 102 26.45 -5.17 -1.47
N PHE A 103 25.11 -5.11 -1.56
CA PHE A 103 24.25 -5.50 -0.45
C PHE A 103 24.32 -7.00 -0.13
N VAL A 104 24.49 -7.84 -1.16
CA VAL A 104 24.69 -9.28 -0.97
C VAL A 104 26.02 -9.55 -0.26
N ASP A 105 27.11 -8.96 -0.74
CA ASP A 105 28.47 -9.21 -0.23
C ASP A 105 28.69 -8.60 1.16
N SER A 106 27.99 -7.50 1.49
CA SER A 106 28.07 -6.84 2.80
C SER A 106 27.04 -7.35 3.82
N ASP A 107 26.29 -8.40 3.49
CA ASP A 107 25.25 -9.02 4.32
C ASP A 107 24.20 -8.02 4.85
N LYS A 108 23.96 -6.93 4.10
CA LYS A 108 22.93 -5.93 4.44
C LYS A 108 21.53 -6.46 4.12
N PRO A 109 20.49 -6.07 4.87
CA PRO A 109 19.11 -6.48 4.60
C PRO A 109 18.63 -6.17 3.18
N ILE A 110 18.06 -7.19 2.52
CA ILE A 110 17.47 -7.10 1.18
C ILE A 110 16.05 -7.64 1.22
N GLY A 111 15.09 -6.86 0.71
CA GLY A 111 13.74 -7.33 0.41
C GLY A 111 13.47 -7.31 -1.09
N ALA A 112 12.99 -8.41 -1.68
CA ALA A 112 12.57 -8.45 -3.08
C ALA A 112 11.20 -9.09 -3.28
N ILE A 113 10.44 -8.59 -4.25
CA ILE A 113 9.07 -9.05 -4.52
C ILE A 113 8.83 -9.33 -5.99
N CYS A 114 8.01 -10.34 -6.30
CA CYS A 114 7.56 -10.64 -7.66
C CYS A 114 8.76 -10.92 -8.59
N ARG A 115 9.05 -10.05 -9.57
CA ARG A 115 10.21 -10.18 -10.47
C ARG A 115 11.47 -9.48 -9.96
N GLY A 116 11.41 -8.74 -8.85
CA GLY A 116 12.56 -8.11 -8.18
C GLY A 116 13.75 -9.06 -7.96
N PRO A 117 13.55 -10.33 -7.57
CA PRO A 117 14.65 -11.28 -7.39
C PRO A 117 15.48 -11.54 -8.66
N LEU A 118 14.99 -11.19 -9.86
CA LEU A 118 15.81 -11.28 -11.08
C LEU A 118 17.10 -10.47 -10.97
N VAL A 119 17.09 -9.31 -10.30
CA VAL A 119 18.29 -8.49 -10.14
C VAL A 119 19.28 -9.14 -9.16
N LEU A 120 18.79 -9.76 -8.08
CA LEU A 120 19.61 -10.52 -7.13
C LEU A 120 20.33 -11.69 -7.81
N LEU A 121 19.60 -12.39 -8.68
CA LEU A 121 20.14 -13.51 -9.44
C LEU A 121 21.29 -13.10 -10.37
N GLU A 122 21.25 -11.88 -10.93
CA GLU A 122 22.36 -11.34 -11.74
C GLU A 122 23.52 -10.82 -10.89
N ALA A 123 23.27 -10.44 -9.63
CA ALA A 123 24.29 -10.02 -8.68
C ALA A 123 25.25 -11.16 -8.27
N GLY A 124 24.99 -12.40 -8.68
CA GLY A 124 25.88 -13.54 -8.46
C GLY A 124 25.43 -14.48 -7.34
N LEU A 125 24.16 -14.39 -6.93
CA LEU A 125 23.57 -15.24 -5.90
C LEU A 125 23.64 -16.73 -6.29
N LYS A 126 24.20 -17.58 -5.43
CA LYS A 126 24.32 -19.04 -5.62
C LYS A 126 23.96 -19.78 -4.33
N GLY A 127 23.29 -20.93 -4.46
CA GLY A 127 22.96 -21.80 -3.33
C GLY A 127 21.89 -21.26 -2.37
N ARG A 128 21.31 -20.09 -2.65
CA ARG A 128 20.30 -19.45 -1.80
C ARG A 128 18.89 -19.89 -2.17
N ARG A 129 17.99 -19.82 -1.21
CA ARG A 129 16.56 -20.09 -1.32
C ARG A 129 15.81 -18.78 -1.49
N LEU A 130 14.94 -18.71 -2.50
CA LEU A 130 14.11 -17.54 -2.73
C LEU A 130 12.80 -17.91 -3.42
N THR A 131 11.81 -17.03 -3.29
CA THR A 131 10.57 -17.07 -4.07
C THR A 131 10.43 -15.80 -4.90
N GLY A 132 9.35 -15.69 -5.65
CA GLY A 132 9.09 -14.60 -6.58
C GLY A 132 7.94 -14.98 -7.51
N ASN A 133 7.71 -14.18 -8.54
CA ASN A 133 6.75 -14.52 -9.58
C ASN A 133 7.12 -15.88 -10.20
N SER A 134 6.15 -16.76 -10.45
CA SER A 134 6.41 -18.12 -10.93
C SER A 134 7.25 -18.18 -12.22
N LEU A 135 7.19 -17.13 -13.06
CA LEU A 135 7.94 -17.03 -14.30
C LEU A 135 9.47 -16.88 -14.11
N ILE A 136 9.94 -16.52 -12.90
CA ILE A 136 11.38 -16.44 -12.63
C ILE A 136 12.00 -17.78 -12.26
N LYS A 137 11.19 -18.80 -11.97
CA LYS A 137 11.63 -20.13 -11.50
C LYS A 137 12.73 -20.77 -12.37
N PRO A 138 12.65 -20.76 -13.72
CA PRO A 138 13.75 -21.28 -14.54
C PRO A 138 15.07 -20.53 -14.33
N ARG A 139 15.02 -19.20 -14.16
CA ARG A 139 16.22 -18.39 -13.94
C ARG A 139 16.85 -18.67 -12.57
N VAL A 140 16.04 -18.91 -11.54
CA VAL A 140 16.53 -19.33 -10.22
C VAL A 140 17.35 -20.61 -10.32
N ALA A 141 16.82 -21.62 -11.04
CA ALA A 141 17.52 -22.88 -11.24
C ALA A 141 18.83 -22.73 -12.03
N ILE A 142 18.82 -21.96 -13.14
CA ILE A 142 20.02 -21.69 -13.97
C ILE A 142 21.13 -21.03 -13.15
N ARG A 143 20.78 -20.19 -12.17
CA ARG A 143 21.73 -19.51 -11.29
C ARG A 143 22.16 -20.35 -10.08
N GLY A 144 21.73 -21.61 -10.00
CA GLY A 144 22.11 -22.53 -8.92
C GLY A 144 21.48 -22.17 -7.57
N CYS A 145 20.33 -21.49 -7.58
CA CYS A 145 19.52 -21.21 -6.40
C CYS A 145 18.30 -22.16 -6.33
N THR A 146 17.63 -22.21 -5.18
CA THR A 146 16.42 -23.00 -4.98
C THR A 146 15.19 -22.11 -5.01
N TYR A 147 14.28 -22.34 -5.96
CA TYR A 147 12.97 -21.68 -5.96
C TYR A 147 12.05 -22.35 -4.92
N VAL A 148 11.51 -21.56 -4.01
CA VAL A 148 10.58 -22.00 -2.97
C VAL A 148 9.17 -21.59 -3.37
N GLU A 149 8.28 -22.57 -3.52
CA GLU A 149 6.84 -22.31 -3.69
C GLU A 149 6.30 -21.73 -2.38
N SER A 150 5.79 -20.50 -2.42
CA SER A 150 5.19 -19.85 -1.26
C SER A 150 3.83 -19.24 -1.62
N ARG A 151 2.87 -19.38 -0.70
CA ARG A 151 1.51 -18.85 -0.80
C ARG A 151 1.13 -18.14 0.50
N GLY A 152 1.81 -17.03 0.78
CA GLY A 152 1.55 -16.21 1.97
C GLY A 152 2.68 -16.16 2.98
N GLU A 153 3.78 -16.87 2.73
CA GLU A 153 4.95 -16.81 3.61
C GLU A 153 6.14 -16.10 2.95
N ALA A 154 6.83 -15.25 3.70
CA ALA A 154 8.13 -14.76 3.29
C ALA A 154 9.14 -15.91 3.26
N VAL A 155 9.90 -16.01 2.17
CA VAL A 155 11.07 -16.88 2.10
C VAL A 155 12.26 -16.08 2.54
N VAL A 156 12.79 -16.44 3.71
CA VAL A 156 13.93 -15.80 4.35
C VAL A 156 15.12 -16.74 4.27
N ASP A 157 16.21 -16.25 3.72
CA ASP A 157 17.49 -16.95 3.68
C ASP A 157 18.57 -15.89 3.97
N GLY A 158 19.27 -15.98 5.11
CA GLY A 158 20.23 -14.98 5.56
C GLY A 158 19.65 -13.56 5.57
N ASN A 159 20.38 -12.63 4.95
CA ASN A 159 19.99 -11.23 4.75
C ASN A 159 18.96 -10.96 3.64
N ILE A 160 18.30 -11.99 3.08
CA ILE A 160 17.38 -11.85 1.96
C ILE A 160 15.97 -12.30 2.33
N VAL A 161 14.99 -11.43 2.11
CA VAL A 161 13.55 -11.70 2.17
C VAL A 161 12.98 -11.66 0.76
N THR A 162 12.21 -12.69 0.38
CA THR A 162 11.47 -12.71 -0.88
C THR A 162 10.01 -13.12 -0.73
N VAL A 163 9.14 -12.55 -1.57
CA VAL A 163 7.70 -12.94 -1.69
C VAL A 163 7.24 -13.00 -3.16
N PRO A 164 6.18 -13.75 -3.50
CA PRO A 164 5.81 -13.97 -4.90
C PRO A 164 5.12 -12.79 -5.61
N GLY A 165 4.58 -11.81 -4.89
CA GLY A 165 3.87 -10.64 -5.45
C GLY A 165 2.64 -10.24 -4.63
N ARG A 166 1.74 -9.45 -5.23
CA ARG A 166 0.40 -9.18 -4.66
C ARG A 166 -0.33 -10.52 -4.45
N PRO A 167 -1.01 -10.77 -3.30
CA PRO A 167 -1.39 -9.82 -2.24
C PRO A 167 -0.42 -9.74 -1.03
N TYR A 168 0.87 -10.02 -1.19
CA TYR A 168 1.80 -10.20 -0.05
C TYR A 168 2.70 -9.01 0.26
N TYR A 169 2.26 -7.77 0.00
CA TYR A 169 3.05 -6.56 0.28
C TYR A 169 3.36 -6.41 1.78
N HIS A 170 2.35 -6.67 2.62
CA HIS A 170 2.46 -6.64 4.07
C HIS A 170 3.45 -7.69 4.62
N VAL A 171 3.46 -8.90 4.05
CA VAL A 171 4.41 -9.96 4.42
C VAL A 171 5.84 -9.55 4.06
N TRP A 172 6.01 -8.99 2.86
CA TRP A 172 7.30 -8.53 2.37
C TRP A 172 7.91 -7.45 3.27
N ILE A 173 7.16 -6.38 3.52
CA ILE A 173 7.69 -5.26 4.29
C ILE A 173 7.85 -5.62 5.76
N ARG A 174 6.91 -6.35 6.38
CA ARG A 174 7.07 -6.81 7.77
C ARG A 174 8.33 -7.65 7.97
N ALA A 175 8.59 -8.61 7.07
CA ALA A 175 9.77 -9.46 7.17
C ALA A 175 11.06 -8.65 6.93
N PHE A 176 11.07 -7.73 5.95
CA PHE A 176 12.20 -6.82 5.72
C PHE A 176 12.47 -5.92 6.93
N LEU A 177 11.44 -5.31 7.51
CA LEU A 177 11.58 -4.47 8.71
C LEU A 177 12.08 -5.26 9.91
N SER A 178 11.62 -6.50 10.09
CA SER A 178 12.09 -7.37 11.17
C SER A 178 13.59 -7.64 11.03
N MET A 179 14.03 -7.96 9.81
CA MET A 179 15.44 -8.16 9.49
C MET A 179 16.26 -6.89 9.72
N LEU A 180 15.78 -5.74 9.23
CA LEU A 180 16.46 -4.45 9.38
C LEU A 180 16.59 -4.01 10.85
N LYS A 181 15.61 -4.33 11.69
CA LYS A 181 15.59 -4.00 13.13
C LYS A 181 16.28 -5.06 14.01
N GLY A 182 16.70 -6.19 13.43
CA GLY A 182 17.26 -7.32 14.19
C GLY A 182 16.25 -8.00 15.11
N THR A 183 14.95 -7.94 14.81
CA THR A 183 13.88 -8.62 15.56
C THR A 183 13.53 -9.96 14.92
N PRO A 184 12.88 -10.90 15.65
CA PRO A 184 12.42 -12.16 15.07
C PRO A 184 11.60 -11.94 13.80
N VAL A 185 11.98 -12.61 12.72
CA VAL A 185 11.33 -12.45 11.42
C VAL A 185 10.05 -13.27 11.39
N TYR A 186 8.91 -12.58 11.30
CA TYR A 186 7.61 -13.23 11.15
C TYR A 186 7.30 -13.44 9.66
N THR A 187 7.22 -14.70 9.25
CA THR A 187 7.13 -15.06 7.83
C THR A 187 5.71 -15.29 7.33
N GLY A 188 4.76 -15.74 8.15
CA GLY A 188 3.42 -16.14 7.69
C GLY A 188 2.36 -15.04 7.69
N THR A 189 1.15 -15.37 7.24
CA THR A 189 -0.07 -14.53 7.40
C THR A 189 -0.81 -14.80 8.71
N GLY A 190 -0.24 -15.63 9.61
CA GLY A 190 -0.95 -16.31 10.70
C GLY A 190 -2.04 -15.46 11.34
N VAL A 191 -3.27 -15.92 11.14
CA VAL A 191 -4.49 -15.30 11.68
C VAL A 191 -4.67 -15.88 13.07
N LEU A 192 -4.28 -15.15 14.09
CA LEU A 192 -4.77 -15.37 15.45
C LEU A 192 -6.10 -14.61 15.59
N HIS A 193 -6.98 -15.03 16.51
CA HIS A 193 -8.32 -14.46 16.71
C HIS A 193 -8.27 -12.98 17.17
N ALA A 194 -8.02 -12.08 16.22
CA ALA A 194 -7.71 -10.67 16.42
C ALA A 194 -8.95 -9.78 16.36
N ALA A 195 -8.80 -8.56 16.88
CA ALA A 195 -9.67 -7.45 16.54
C ALA A 195 -9.82 -7.33 15.01
N ARG A 196 -11.06 -7.31 14.53
CA ARG A 196 -11.36 -7.25 13.09
C ARG A 196 -11.50 -5.80 12.65
N ILE A 197 -10.90 -5.47 11.51
CA ILE A 197 -11.02 -4.16 10.86
C ILE A 197 -12.01 -4.31 9.71
N LEU A 198 -13.01 -3.43 9.68
CA LEU A 198 -13.90 -3.32 8.53
C LEU A 198 -13.29 -2.34 7.53
N MET A 199 -13.18 -2.72 6.27
CA MET A 199 -12.89 -1.80 5.18
C MET A 199 -14.08 -1.71 4.23
N ILE A 200 -14.62 -0.52 3.99
CA ILE A 200 -15.73 -0.33 3.04
C ILE A 200 -15.21 0.25 1.73
N ILE A 201 -15.51 -0.41 0.62
CA ILE A 201 -15.20 0.04 -0.74
C ILE A 201 -16.44 0.06 -1.64
N GLU A 202 -16.30 0.67 -2.81
CA GLU A 202 -17.28 0.65 -3.90
C GLU A 202 -16.55 0.70 -5.25
N GLU A 203 -17.27 0.48 -6.36
CA GLU A 203 -16.82 0.80 -7.71
C GLU A 203 -16.15 2.18 -7.73
N SER A 204 -15.03 2.29 -8.43
CA SER A 204 -14.21 3.52 -8.48
C SER A 204 -13.65 3.99 -7.13
N THR A 205 -13.56 3.12 -6.10
CA THR A 205 -12.61 3.32 -5.00
C THR A 205 -11.20 3.45 -5.56
N SER A 206 -10.37 4.31 -4.96
CA SER A 206 -8.96 4.44 -5.35
C SER A 206 -8.19 3.18 -4.97
N SER A 207 -7.56 2.54 -5.96
CA SER A 207 -6.76 1.33 -5.75
C SER A 207 -5.62 1.56 -4.77
N GLY A 208 -4.96 2.72 -4.83
CA GLY A 208 -3.86 3.05 -3.94
C GLY A 208 -4.32 3.28 -2.50
N HIS A 209 -5.46 3.97 -2.31
CA HIS A 209 -6.03 4.18 -0.98
C HIS A 209 -6.45 2.85 -0.36
N HIS A 210 -7.05 1.96 -1.16
CA HIS A 210 -7.37 0.59 -0.75
C HIS A 210 -6.11 -0.18 -0.37
N ASP A 211 -5.17 -0.36 -1.31
CA ASP A 211 -4.03 -1.26 -1.11
C ASP A 211 -3.16 -0.81 0.08
N TYR A 212 -2.91 0.50 0.22
CA TYR A 212 -2.12 0.97 1.36
C TYR A 212 -2.83 0.72 2.69
N GLY A 213 -4.10 1.11 2.84
CA GLY A 213 -4.85 0.87 4.07
C GLY A 213 -5.02 -0.62 4.38
N TYR A 214 -5.34 -1.43 3.37
CA TYR A 214 -5.61 -2.86 3.50
C TYR A 214 -4.35 -3.61 3.95
N PHE A 215 -3.26 -3.47 3.19
CA PHE A 215 -2.01 -4.16 3.52
C PHE A 215 -1.41 -3.63 4.80
N ARG A 216 -1.56 -2.35 5.13
CA ARG A 216 -1.02 -1.81 6.38
C ARG A 216 -1.71 -2.39 7.62
N MET A 217 -3.02 -2.62 7.58
CA MET A 217 -3.74 -3.30 8.67
C MET A 217 -3.36 -4.78 8.78
N LEU A 218 -3.21 -5.48 7.65
CA LEU A 218 -2.67 -6.85 7.65
C LEU A 218 -1.23 -6.91 8.18
N GLU A 219 -0.42 -5.87 7.94
CA GLU A 219 0.96 -5.78 8.43
C GLU A 219 1.01 -5.68 9.96
N GLU A 220 0.13 -4.87 10.57
CA GLU A 220 -0.03 -4.86 12.04
C GLU A 220 -0.56 -6.20 12.58
N GLY A 221 -1.11 -7.08 11.74
CA GLY A 221 -1.63 -8.39 12.15
C GLY A 221 -3.13 -8.42 12.42
N PHE A 222 -3.88 -7.42 11.97
CA PHE A 222 -5.34 -7.44 12.05
C PHE A 222 -5.95 -8.32 10.95
N ASP A 223 -7.11 -8.90 11.24
CA ASP A 223 -8.01 -9.43 10.22
C ASP A 223 -8.78 -8.28 9.58
N VAL A 224 -8.82 -8.22 8.24
CA VAL A 224 -9.46 -7.14 7.50
C VAL A 224 -10.55 -7.72 6.62
N THR A 225 -11.79 -7.36 6.90
CA THR A 225 -12.94 -7.71 6.06
C THR A 225 -13.25 -6.55 5.12
N VAL A 226 -13.13 -6.79 3.82
CA VAL A 226 -13.51 -5.82 2.78
C VAL A 226 -14.98 -6.00 2.44
N ALA A 227 -15.78 -4.97 2.67
CA ALA A 227 -17.20 -4.93 2.39
C ALA A 227 -17.54 -3.93 1.30
N ALA A 228 -18.62 -4.18 0.56
CA ALA A 228 -19.15 -3.25 -0.43
C ALA A 228 -20.68 -3.37 -0.52
N PRO A 229 -21.40 -2.40 -1.14
CA PRO A 229 -22.85 -2.48 -1.30
C PRO A 229 -23.37 -3.78 -1.92
N LYS A 230 -22.56 -4.44 -2.76
CA LYS A 230 -22.82 -5.80 -3.28
C LYS A 230 -21.54 -6.62 -3.33
N LYS A 231 -21.65 -7.91 -3.04
CA LYS A 231 -20.54 -8.86 -3.16
C LYS A 231 -20.33 -9.29 -4.62
N LYS A 232 -19.56 -8.50 -5.38
CA LYS A 232 -19.21 -8.72 -6.78
C LYS A 232 -17.81 -8.15 -7.09
N PRO A 233 -17.14 -8.56 -8.19
CA PRO A 233 -15.92 -7.88 -8.62
C PRO A 233 -16.16 -6.38 -8.89
N LEU A 234 -15.39 -5.53 -8.22
CA LEU A 234 -15.43 -4.07 -8.33
C LEU A 234 -14.19 -3.56 -9.04
N ARG A 235 -14.34 -2.63 -9.99
CA ARG A 235 -13.22 -1.97 -10.64
C ARG A 235 -12.84 -0.75 -9.83
N THR A 236 -11.66 -0.80 -9.25
CA THR A 236 -11.04 0.35 -8.60
C THR A 236 -10.35 1.23 -9.64
N VAL A 237 -9.93 2.43 -9.25
CA VAL A 237 -9.36 3.43 -10.15
C VAL A 237 -8.07 4.04 -9.60
N VAL A 238 -7.29 4.62 -10.51
CA VAL A 238 -6.09 5.39 -10.22
C VAL A 238 -6.33 6.83 -10.66
N HIS A 239 -6.11 7.79 -9.77
CA HIS A 239 -6.28 9.22 -10.06
C HIS A 239 -4.94 9.89 -10.35
N MET A 240 -4.57 9.98 -11.62
CA MET A 240 -3.31 10.56 -12.07
C MET A 240 -3.35 12.09 -12.05
N PRO A 241 -2.66 12.77 -11.13
CA PRO A 241 -2.60 14.23 -11.14
C PRO A 241 -1.98 14.72 -12.44
N PHE A 242 -2.65 15.69 -13.08
CA PHE A 242 -2.27 16.26 -14.37
C PHE A 242 -2.30 15.30 -15.57
N GLY A 243 -2.80 14.07 -15.39
CA GLY A 243 -2.86 13.06 -16.45
C GLY A 243 -1.51 12.46 -16.82
N LEU A 244 -1.53 11.46 -17.71
CA LEU A 244 -0.33 10.75 -18.15
C LEU A 244 0.63 11.63 -18.97
N ASP A 245 0.07 12.56 -19.72
CA ASP A 245 0.79 13.51 -20.58
C ASP A 245 1.04 14.87 -19.91
N GLY A 246 0.54 15.07 -18.69
CA GLY A 246 0.69 16.32 -17.94
C GLY A 246 -0.24 17.44 -18.40
N THR A 247 -1.22 17.18 -19.26
CA THR A 247 -2.05 18.22 -19.90
C THR A 247 -3.35 18.51 -19.16
N TRP A 248 -3.70 17.74 -18.12
CA TRP A 248 -4.98 17.90 -17.41
C TRP A 248 -4.87 18.97 -16.32
N ASP A 249 -5.91 19.80 -16.19
CA ASP A 249 -5.99 20.80 -15.12
C ASP A 249 -6.18 20.18 -13.72
N THR A 250 -6.72 18.96 -13.67
CA THR A 250 -7.04 18.26 -12.42
C THR A 250 -6.34 16.90 -12.35
N PHE A 251 -7.03 15.84 -12.75
CA PHE A 251 -6.53 14.49 -12.78
C PHE A 251 -7.20 13.69 -13.89
N GLN A 252 -6.47 12.71 -14.42
CA GLN A 252 -7.01 11.68 -15.29
C GLN A 252 -7.36 10.46 -14.44
N GLU A 253 -8.57 9.94 -14.59
CA GLU A 253 -8.94 8.66 -13.99
C GLU A 253 -8.57 7.50 -14.92
N LEU A 254 -7.87 6.51 -14.38
CA LEU A 254 -7.45 5.31 -15.10
C LEU A 254 -7.97 4.04 -14.40
N PRO A 255 -8.18 2.94 -15.13
CA PRO A 255 -8.55 1.66 -14.52
C PRO A 255 -7.47 1.16 -13.56
N GLY A 256 -7.87 0.73 -12.37
CA GLY A 256 -7.03 0.13 -11.35
C GLY A 256 -7.26 -1.37 -11.19
N PHE A 257 -7.09 -1.89 -9.98
CA PHE A 257 -7.31 -3.31 -9.67
C PHE A 257 -8.80 -3.69 -9.73
N ILE A 258 -9.08 -4.94 -10.06
CA ILE A 258 -10.39 -5.57 -9.80
C ILE A 258 -10.31 -6.23 -8.43
N ILE A 259 -11.19 -5.83 -7.52
CA ILE A 259 -11.24 -6.33 -6.14
C ILE A 259 -12.57 -7.02 -5.91
N VAL A 260 -12.52 -8.24 -5.36
CA VAL A 260 -13.70 -8.97 -4.92
C VAL A 260 -13.83 -8.74 -3.41
N PRO A 261 -14.89 -8.08 -2.92
CA PRO A 261 -15.10 -7.89 -1.49
C PRO A 261 -15.48 -9.22 -0.82
N ASP A 262 -15.16 -9.33 0.46
CA ASP A 262 -15.44 -10.50 1.30
C ASP A 262 -16.94 -10.60 1.64
N ALA A 263 -17.63 -9.45 1.74
CA ALA A 263 -19.03 -9.37 2.13
C ALA A 263 -19.77 -8.21 1.44
N SER A 264 -21.09 -8.33 1.34
CA SER A 264 -21.99 -7.21 1.06
C SER A 264 -22.27 -6.41 2.33
N LEU A 265 -22.68 -5.14 2.22
CA LEU A 265 -23.06 -4.33 3.38
C LEU A 265 -24.25 -4.92 4.16
N ASP A 266 -25.12 -5.70 3.52
CA ASP A 266 -26.25 -6.37 4.18
C ASP A 266 -25.78 -7.48 5.15
N GLU A 267 -24.57 -8.01 4.95
CA GLU A 267 -23.98 -9.07 5.77
C GLU A 267 -23.15 -8.52 6.95
N ILE A 268 -23.01 -7.20 7.06
CA ILE A 268 -22.14 -6.57 8.06
C ILE A 268 -22.89 -6.28 9.36
N ASP A 269 -22.46 -6.94 10.43
CA ASP A 269 -22.71 -6.49 11.79
C ASP A 269 -21.56 -5.57 12.25
N PRO A 270 -21.77 -4.24 12.37
CA PRO A 270 -20.70 -3.31 12.75
C PRO A 270 -20.23 -3.52 14.20
N SER A 271 -20.98 -4.23 15.05
CA SER A 271 -20.57 -4.54 16.41
C SER A 271 -19.36 -5.48 16.46
N ALA A 272 -19.22 -6.36 15.46
CA ALA A 272 -18.16 -7.37 15.35
C ALA A 272 -16.78 -6.82 14.97
N PHE A 273 -16.70 -5.54 14.61
CA PHE A 273 -15.47 -4.89 14.15
C PHE A 273 -14.97 -3.89 15.17
N ALA A 274 -13.65 -3.87 15.40
CA ALA A 274 -13.02 -2.96 16.35
C ALA A 274 -12.78 -1.56 15.76
N ALA A 275 -12.54 -1.48 14.45
CA ALA A 275 -12.29 -0.22 13.76
C ALA A 275 -12.73 -0.28 12.29
N LEU A 276 -12.84 0.91 11.68
CA LEU A 276 -13.31 1.10 10.29
C LEU A 276 -12.27 1.86 9.47
N VAL A 277 -12.05 1.44 8.24
CA VAL A 277 -11.26 2.17 7.23
C VAL A 277 -12.13 2.39 6.00
N ILE A 278 -12.23 3.63 5.52
CA ILE A 278 -12.87 3.93 4.24
C ILE A 278 -11.86 4.62 3.31
N PRO A 279 -11.39 3.92 2.26
CA PRO A 279 -10.55 4.52 1.23
C PRO A 279 -11.30 5.59 0.42
N GLY A 280 -10.57 6.56 -0.12
CA GLY A 280 -11.14 7.54 -1.05
C GLY A 280 -11.35 7.00 -2.48
N GLY A 281 -11.45 7.90 -3.45
CA GLY A 281 -11.80 7.59 -4.85
C GLY A 281 -13.09 8.30 -5.21
N ARG A 282 -13.83 7.80 -6.21
CA ARG A 282 -15.21 8.22 -6.49
C ARG A 282 -16.26 7.36 -5.79
N GLY A 283 -15.89 6.16 -5.34
CA GLY A 283 -16.76 5.27 -4.56
C GLY A 283 -17.48 5.96 -3.38
N PRO A 284 -16.83 6.86 -2.61
CA PRO A 284 -17.50 7.63 -1.56
C PRO A 284 -18.72 8.45 -1.99
N GLU A 285 -18.78 8.93 -3.23
CA GLU A 285 -19.90 9.70 -3.75
C GLU A 285 -21.19 8.86 -3.79
N HIS A 286 -21.06 7.55 -4.02
CA HIS A 286 -22.17 6.61 -4.00
C HIS A 286 -22.46 6.13 -2.58
N LEU A 287 -21.42 5.84 -1.80
CA LEU A 287 -21.56 5.35 -0.43
C LEU A 287 -22.21 6.37 0.52
N ARG A 288 -22.02 7.68 0.28
CA ARG A 288 -22.59 8.73 1.14
C ARG A 288 -24.13 8.80 1.11
N VAL A 289 -24.78 8.14 0.15
CA VAL A 289 -26.24 8.05 0.04
C VAL A 289 -26.78 6.63 0.27
N ASP A 290 -25.91 5.65 0.53
CA ASP A 290 -26.31 4.29 0.89
C ASP A 290 -26.59 4.23 2.40
N ASN A 291 -27.87 4.07 2.78
CA ASN A 291 -28.28 4.02 4.18
C ASN A 291 -27.54 2.95 4.99
N ARG A 292 -27.19 1.81 4.38
CA ARG A 292 -26.46 0.73 5.08
C ARG A 292 -25.06 1.18 5.45
N CYS A 293 -24.38 1.89 4.55
CA CYS A 293 -23.07 2.48 4.82
C CYS A 293 -23.17 3.56 5.89
N LEU A 294 -24.15 4.46 5.79
CA LEU A 294 -24.38 5.51 6.79
C LEU A 294 -24.69 4.92 8.18
N ASP A 295 -25.49 3.87 8.26
CA ASP A 295 -25.83 3.21 9.52
C ASP A 295 -24.61 2.56 10.17
N ILE A 296 -23.72 1.96 9.38
CA ILE A 296 -22.42 1.48 9.87
C ILE A 296 -21.60 2.66 10.41
N VAL A 297 -21.41 3.75 9.64
CA VAL A 297 -20.61 4.90 10.11
C VAL A 297 -21.22 5.54 11.36
N ARG A 298 -22.55 5.66 11.44
CA ARG A 298 -23.26 6.12 12.64
C ARG A 298 -23.01 5.22 13.84
N HIS A 299 -23.04 3.90 13.66
CA HIS A 299 -22.71 2.95 14.73
C HIS A 299 -21.30 3.20 15.28
N PHE A 300 -20.30 3.35 14.42
CA PHE A 300 -18.92 3.62 14.85
C PHE A 300 -18.78 4.98 15.55
N LEU A 301 -19.50 6.00 15.09
CA LEU A 301 -19.57 7.30 15.77
C LEU A 301 -20.20 7.19 17.17
N GLN A 302 -21.34 6.51 17.30
CA GLN A 302 -22.09 6.37 18.54
C GLN A 302 -21.40 5.48 19.57
N THR A 303 -20.59 4.51 19.11
CA THR A 303 -19.84 3.57 19.97
C THR A 303 -18.40 4.00 20.21
N ASP A 304 -18.00 5.20 19.75
CA ASP A 304 -16.64 5.75 19.87
C ASP A 304 -15.53 4.80 19.34
N LYS A 305 -15.86 3.98 18.34
CA LYS A 305 -14.89 3.07 17.71
C LYS A 305 -14.00 3.81 16.71
N PRO A 306 -12.69 3.52 16.63
CA PRO A 306 -11.79 4.20 15.70
C PRO A 306 -12.21 4.06 14.23
N MET A 307 -12.08 5.16 13.48
CA MET A 307 -12.37 5.23 12.05
C MET A 307 -11.29 6.01 11.30
N ALA A 308 -10.93 5.56 10.10
CA ALA A 308 -9.95 6.22 9.23
C ALA A 308 -10.53 6.53 7.84
N PHE A 309 -10.40 7.78 7.41
CA PHE A 309 -10.87 8.28 6.13
C PHE A 309 -9.75 9.01 5.39
N ILE A 310 -9.72 8.90 4.06
CA ILE A 310 -8.78 9.63 3.20
C ILE A 310 -9.46 10.16 1.93
N CYS A 311 -8.99 11.30 1.42
CA CYS A 311 -9.41 11.88 0.15
C CYS A 311 -10.90 12.21 0.13
N HIS A 312 -11.72 11.58 -0.71
CA HIS A 312 -13.15 11.86 -0.81
C HIS A 312 -14.02 11.15 0.25
N SER A 313 -13.49 10.12 0.92
CA SER A 313 -14.26 9.35 1.92
C SER A 313 -14.81 10.15 3.12
N PRO A 314 -14.23 11.30 3.54
CA PRO A 314 -14.87 12.16 4.54
C PRO A 314 -16.25 12.68 4.13
N GLN A 315 -16.64 12.63 2.86
CA GLN A 315 -18.01 12.94 2.42
C GLN A 315 -19.07 12.04 3.09
N ILE A 316 -18.75 10.76 3.29
CA ILE A 316 -19.64 9.82 3.99
C ILE A 316 -19.74 10.22 5.47
N LEU A 317 -18.59 10.55 6.08
CA LEU A 317 -18.51 10.99 7.46
C LEU A 317 -19.32 12.27 7.69
N THR A 318 -19.23 13.25 6.79
CA THR A 318 -20.00 14.50 6.91
C THR A 318 -21.50 14.25 6.88
N GLU A 319 -22.01 13.34 6.05
CA GLU A 319 -23.43 12.97 6.04
C GLU A 319 -23.85 12.29 7.35
N ALA A 320 -23.04 11.37 7.86
CA ALA A 320 -23.31 10.71 9.14
C ALA A 320 -23.33 11.72 10.30
N LEU A 321 -22.36 12.64 10.37
CA LEU A 321 -22.29 13.69 11.39
C LEU A 321 -23.52 14.60 11.35
N VAL A 322 -23.92 15.07 10.16
CA VAL A 322 -25.12 15.90 9.98
C VAL A 322 -26.36 15.18 10.47
N SER A 323 -26.53 13.91 10.09
CA SER A 323 -27.70 13.12 10.50
C SER A 323 -27.78 12.85 12.01
N LEU A 324 -26.65 12.89 12.71
CA LEU A 324 -26.57 12.76 14.17
C LEU A 324 -26.55 14.11 14.90
N GLY A 325 -26.60 15.24 14.18
CA GLY A 325 -26.52 16.58 14.77
C GLY A 325 -25.15 16.92 15.38
N ILE A 326 -24.09 16.18 15.02
CA ILE A 326 -22.73 16.38 15.54
C ILE A 326 -22.04 17.50 14.74
N ARG A 327 -21.54 18.52 15.45
CA ARG A 327 -20.85 19.68 14.86
C ARG A 327 -19.48 19.88 15.50
N GLY A 328 -18.65 20.73 14.89
CA GLY A 328 -17.36 21.16 15.45
C GLY A 328 -16.21 20.15 15.30
N LYS A 329 -16.43 19.00 14.65
CA LYS A 329 -15.37 18.03 14.36
C LYS A 329 -14.32 18.63 13.44
N ARG A 330 -13.05 18.40 13.73
CA ARG A 330 -11.90 18.85 12.94
C ARG A 330 -11.57 17.79 11.90
N LEU A 331 -11.65 18.15 10.63
CA LEU A 331 -11.45 17.21 9.52
C LEU A 331 -10.49 17.80 8.47
N THR A 332 -9.71 16.94 7.84
CA THR A 332 -9.04 17.22 6.56
C THR A 332 -9.46 16.21 5.50
N ALA A 333 -9.17 16.49 4.25
CA ALA A 333 -9.56 15.68 3.09
C ALA A 333 -8.79 16.16 1.86
N ILE A 334 -9.16 15.68 0.67
CA ILE A 334 -8.71 16.33 -0.57
C ILE A 334 -9.31 17.75 -0.65
N HIS A 335 -8.43 18.75 -0.51
CA HIS A 335 -8.83 20.15 -0.30
C HIS A 335 -9.78 20.71 -1.36
N HIS A 336 -9.52 20.43 -2.65
CA HIS A 336 -10.19 21.10 -3.76
C HIS A 336 -11.65 20.68 -3.98
N SER A 337 -12.11 19.58 -3.39
CA SER A 337 -13.48 19.07 -3.58
C SER A 337 -14.27 18.91 -2.27
N VAL A 338 -13.63 18.53 -1.17
CA VAL A 338 -14.35 18.10 0.05
C VAL A 338 -14.41 19.19 1.13
N LYS A 339 -13.62 20.26 1.01
CA LYS A 339 -13.62 21.36 2.00
C LYS A 339 -15.01 21.98 2.18
N ALA A 340 -15.75 22.14 1.09
CA ALA A 340 -17.11 22.68 1.14
C ALA A 340 -18.07 21.76 1.91
N ASP A 341 -18.02 20.45 1.67
CA ASP A 341 -18.79 19.45 2.40
C ASP A 341 -18.52 19.52 3.91
N VAL A 342 -17.24 19.61 4.31
CA VAL A 342 -16.82 19.72 5.72
C VAL A 342 -17.42 20.96 6.38
N ILE A 343 -17.31 22.14 5.74
CA ILE A 343 -17.85 23.39 6.30
C ILE A 343 -19.38 23.34 6.37
N ALA A 344 -20.05 22.83 5.33
CA ALA A 344 -21.51 22.71 5.28
C ALA A 344 -22.06 21.78 6.37
N ALA A 345 -21.33 20.72 6.71
CA ALA A 345 -21.64 19.82 7.82
C ALA A 345 -21.45 20.45 9.21
N GLY A 346 -20.99 21.71 9.30
CA GLY A 346 -20.70 22.37 10.57
C GLY A 346 -19.42 21.87 11.23
N CYS A 347 -18.50 21.28 10.45
CA CYS A 347 -17.18 20.83 10.90
C CYS A 347 -16.12 21.92 10.65
N ILE A 348 -14.96 21.77 11.28
CA ILE A 348 -13.81 22.67 11.16
C ILE A 348 -12.85 22.10 10.13
N TRP A 349 -12.67 22.79 9.01
CA TRP A 349 -11.66 22.45 8.01
C TRP A 349 -10.25 22.69 8.55
N VAL A 350 -9.39 21.67 8.45
CA VAL A 350 -7.97 21.77 8.79
C VAL A 350 -7.14 21.62 7.52
N GLN A 351 -6.49 22.72 7.11
CA GLN A 351 -5.53 22.70 6.00
C GLN A 351 -4.19 22.16 6.49
N THR A 352 -3.81 20.95 6.08
CA THR A 352 -2.57 20.32 6.51
C THR A 352 -2.08 19.28 5.50
N ARG A 353 -0.80 18.87 5.64
CA ARG A 353 -0.19 17.70 4.99
C ARG A 353 -0.12 16.50 5.94
N GLU A 354 -0.48 16.70 7.20
CA GLU A 354 -0.55 15.65 8.23
C GLU A 354 -1.96 15.03 8.28
N ALA A 355 -2.10 13.89 8.94
CA ALA A 355 -3.41 13.39 9.33
C ALA A 355 -4.02 14.25 10.45
N VAL A 356 -5.34 14.38 10.45
CA VAL A 356 -6.09 15.04 11.52
C VAL A 356 -6.79 13.98 12.36
N VAL A 357 -6.47 13.97 13.64
CA VAL A 357 -7.11 13.12 14.65
C VAL A 357 -8.07 13.96 15.50
N ASP A 358 -9.34 13.60 15.53
CA ASP A 358 -10.37 14.20 16.40
C ASP A 358 -11.16 13.07 17.10
N GLY A 359 -10.75 12.75 18.32
CA GLY A 359 -11.31 11.64 19.09
C GLY A 359 -11.05 10.30 18.41
N ASN A 360 -12.11 9.60 18.01
CA ASN A 360 -12.04 8.33 17.29
C ASN A 360 -11.92 8.48 15.77
N ILE A 361 -11.83 9.70 15.23
CA ILE A 361 -11.80 9.95 13.78
C ILE A 361 -10.39 10.34 13.35
N VAL A 362 -9.84 9.62 12.36
CA VAL A 362 -8.63 9.98 11.63
C VAL A 362 -9.01 10.35 10.20
N THR A 363 -8.61 11.53 9.75
CA THR A 363 -8.80 11.97 8.35
C THR A 363 -7.49 12.40 7.71
N ALA A 364 -7.32 12.16 6.41
CA ALA A 364 -6.12 12.52 5.66
C ALA A 364 -6.43 13.00 4.23
N GLY A 365 -5.46 13.67 3.61
CA GLY A 365 -5.61 14.33 2.32
C GLY A 365 -5.69 13.39 1.13
N ARG A 366 -4.56 12.91 0.60
CA ARG A 366 -4.49 12.08 -0.62
C ARG A 366 -3.23 11.22 -0.64
N ARG A 367 -2.89 10.57 -1.76
CA ARG A 367 -1.73 9.67 -1.91
C ARG A 367 -0.43 10.10 -1.22
N PRO A 368 0.05 11.35 -1.35
CA PRO A 368 1.25 11.80 -0.63
C PRO A 368 1.19 11.66 0.90
N ASP A 369 0.00 11.48 1.47
CA ASP A 369 -0.26 11.49 2.91
C ASP A 369 -0.60 10.07 3.44
N TYR A 370 -0.30 9.01 2.69
CA TYR A 370 -0.51 7.62 3.12
C TYR A 370 0.16 7.29 4.44
N ASP A 371 1.43 7.64 4.54
CA ASP A 371 2.26 7.36 5.71
C ASP A 371 1.74 8.07 6.95
N VAL A 372 1.36 9.34 6.87
CA VAL A 372 0.78 10.06 8.01
C VAL A 372 -0.63 9.55 8.35
N TRP A 373 -1.42 9.16 7.34
CA TRP A 373 -2.77 8.61 7.52
C TRP A 373 -2.77 7.34 8.36
N MET A 374 -2.00 6.33 7.96
CA MET A 374 -1.98 5.07 8.67
C MET A 374 -1.15 5.12 9.94
N ARG A 375 -0.09 5.93 10.01
CA ARG A 375 0.65 6.15 11.27
C ARG A 375 -0.28 6.67 12.35
N ALA A 376 -1.09 7.69 12.04
CA ALA A 376 -2.05 8.25 12.98
C ALA A 376 -3.12 7.23 13.37
N PHE A 377 -3.64 6.46 12.42
CA PHE A 377 -4.65 5.44 12.72
C PHE A 377 -4.10 4.29 13.58
N VAL A 378 -2.92 3.76 13.25
CA VAL A 378 -2.27 2.72 14.04
C VAL A 378 -1.94 3.21 15.46
N SER A 379 -1.48 4.45 15.61
CA SER A 379 -1.28 5.06 16.94
C SER A 379 -2.58 5.14 17.71
N LEU A 380 -3.68 5.58 17.09
CA LEU A 380 -5.01 5.61 17.72
C LEU A 380 -5.48 4.22 18.15
N LEU A 381 -5.29 3.18 17.32
CA LEU A 381 -5.63 1.80 17.71
C LEU A 381 -4.85 1.34 18.95
N LYS A 382 -3.53 1.63 18.99
CA LYS A 382 -2.65 1.29 20.11
C LYS A 382 -3.06 2.03 21.39
N GLU A 383 -3.35 3.32 21.30
CA GLU A 383 -3.83 4.15 22.42
C GLU A 383 -5.15 3.63 22.98
N ARG A 384 -6.04 3.11 22.12
CA ARG A 384 -7.32 2.50 22.50
C ARG A 384 -7.18 1.05 22.97
N GLY A 385 -5.96 0.50 23.04
CA GLY A 385 -5.71 -0.87 23.44
C GLY A 385 -6.22 -1.92 22.45
N ILE A 386 -6.56 -1.51 21.22
CA ILE A 386 -6.99 -2.41 20.15
C ILE A 386 -5.75 -3.07 19.58
N LYS A 387 -5.58 -4.36 19.89
CA LYS A 387 -4.39 -5.12 19.49
C LYS A 387 -4.74 -6.14 18.42
N PRO A 388 -3.81 -6.39 17.48
CA PRO A 388 -3.82 -7.63 16.70
C PRO A 388 -3.67 -8.81 17.67
N ALA A 389 -4.10 -10.01 17.25
CA ALA A 389 -3.96 -11.20 18.10
C ALA A 389 -2.55 -11.79 18.09
#